data_AF-A0A7W0EWG9-F1
#
_entry.id   AF-A0A7W0EWG9-F1
#
_cell.length_a   1.000
_cell.length_b   1.000
_cell.length_c   1.000
_cell.angle_alpha   90.00
_cell.angle_beta   90.00
_cell.angle_gamma   90.00
#
_symmetry.space_group_name_H-M   'P 1'
#
loop_
_entity.id
_entity.type
_entity.pdbx_description
1 polymer ?
#
loop_
_entity_poly.entity_id
_entity_poly.type
_entity_poly.pdbx_seq_one_letter_code
_entity_poly.pdbx_strand_id
1 'polypeptide(L)'
;MKRESMEQSERERRNATLSRTAAAQGMVLLKNDNALPFSPETKKIALFGNGAKITIKGGTGSGAVNQRYSVSVEEGLLHAGYDITSEKYLHRFEDMHA
;
A
#
# COMPACT_ATOMS: atom_id res chain seq x y z
N MET A 1 14.05 20.94 14.24
CA MET A 1 14.14 19.52 13.85
C MET A 1 14.90 19.47 12.53
N LYS A 2 16.14 18.98 12.51
CA LYS A 2 16.97 18.95 11.30
C LYS A 2 16.28 18.06 10.27
N ARG A 3 15.98 18.59 9.08
CA ARG A 3 15.66 17.75 7.92
C ARG A 3 16.91 16.92 7.66
N GLU A 4 16.86 15.64 8.00
CA GLU A 4 17.87 14.67 7.56
C GLU A 4 17.91 14.70 6.04
N SER A 5 19.08 14.36 5.47
CA SER A 5 19.38 14.38 4.03
C SER A 5 18.16 14.03 3.15
N MET A 6 17.97 14.78 2.06
CA MET A 6 16.98 14.46 1.04
C MET A 6 17.21 13.06 0.45
N GLU A 7 18.45 12.56 0.49
CA GLU A 7 18.78 11.22 0.03
C GLU A 7 18.47 10.15 1.08
N GLN A 8 17.83 9.07 0.62
CA GLN A 8 17.60 7.87 1.40
C GLN A 8 18.91 7.11 1.63
N SER A 9 19.21 6.79 2.89
CA SER A 9 20.40 6.03 3.28
C SER A 9 20.31 4.56 2.87
N GLU A 10 21.46 3.89 2.79
CA GLU A 10 21.54 2.45 2.54
C GLU A 10 20.75 1.62 3.56
N ARG A 11 20.78 2.03 4.84
CA ARG A 11 20.01 1.36 5.90
C ARG A 11 18.51 1.44 5.63
N GLU A 12 18.01 2.60 5.22
CA GLU A 12 16.60 2.81 4.91
C GLU A 12 16.17 1.95 3.71
N ARG A 13 16.97 1.91 2.63
CA ARG A 13 16.69 1.08 1.46
C ARG A 13 16.64 -0.40 1.82
N ARG A 14 17.66 -0.89 2.54
CA ARG A 14 17.75 -2.30 2.96
C ARG A 14 16.56 -2.70 3.83
N ASN A 15 16.18 -1.84 4.79
CA ASN A 15 15.08 -2.13 5.70
C ASN A 15 13.70 -2.00 5.01
N ALA A 16 13.54 -1.11 4.03
CA ALA A 16 12.33 -1.04 3.21
C ALA A 16 12.12 -2.34 2.42
N THR A 17 13.18 -2.86 1.80
CA THR A 17 13.14 -4.16 1.10
C THR A 17 12.80 -5.30 2.06
N LEU A 18 13.44 -5.35 3.23
CA LEU A 18 13.14 -6.36 4.25
C LEU A 18 11.68 -6.28 4.72
N SER A 19 11.19 -5.07 5.00
CA SER A 19 9.82 -4.84 5.44
C SER A 19 8.80 -5.28 4.39
N ARG A 20 9.04 -4.99 3.10
CA ARG A 20 8.20 -5.46 1.99
C ARG A 20 8.13 -6.99 1.92
N THR A 21 9.28 -7.66 2.04
CA THR A 21 9.34 -9.13 2.02
C THR A 21 8.62 -9.74 3.21
N ALA A 22 8.86 -9.21 4.42
CA ALA A 22 8.18 -9.66 5.63
C ALA A 22 6.66 -9.47 5.56
N ALA A 23 6.19 -8.34 5.03
CA ALA A 23 4.77 -8.09 4.83
C ALA A 23 4.13 -9.11 3.87
N ALA A 24 4.79 -9.42 2.74
CA ALA A 24 4.30 -10.42 1.79
C ALA A 24 4.26 -11.83 2.40
N GLN A 25 5.25 -12.21 3.21
CA GLN A 25 5.31 -13.52 3.88
C GLN A 25 4.34 -13.64 5.06
N GLY A 26 3.92 -12.51 5.65
CA GLY A 26 3.00 -12.48 6.80
C GLY A 26 1.51 -12.45 6.44
N MET A 27 1.15 -12.29 5.16
CA MET A 27 -0.25 -12.32 4.74
C MET A 27 -0.85 -13.72 4.87
N VAL A 28 -2.06 -13.80 5.44
CA VAL A 28 -2.79 -15.07 5.62
C VAL A 28 -4.01 -15.09 4.70
N LEU A 29 -4.03 -16.03 3.75
CA LEU A 29 -5.16 -16.25 2.85
C LEU A 29 -6.21 -17.12 3.57
N LEU A 30 -7.29 -16.49 4.04
CA LEU A 30 -8.32 -17.18 4.83
C LEU A 30 -9.29 -18.02 3.98
N LYS A 31 -9.64 -17.54 2.78
CA LYS A 31 -10.55 -18.20 1.85
C LYS A 31 -10.15 -17.89 0.41
N ASN A 32 -10.23 -18.88 -0.48
CA ASN A 32 -9.97 -18.71 -1.91
C ASN A 32 -10.77 -19.71 -2.76
N ASP A 33 -11.86 -19.25 -3.36
CA ASP A 33 -12.66 -20.06 -4.31
C ASP A 33 -12.10 -19.90 -5.74
N ASN A 34 -10.79 -20.16 -5.91
CA ASN A 34 -10.03 -19.92 -7.16
C ASN A 34 -10.07 -18.46 -7.68
N ALA A 35 -10.25 -17.49 -6.79
CA ALA A 35 -10.27 -16.07 -7.14
C ALA A 35 -8.85 -15.46 -7.24
N LEU A 36 -7.88 -16.05 -6.53
CA LEU A 36 -6.48 -15.62 -6.50
C LEU A 36 -5.52 -16.77 -6.88
N PRO A 37 -4.37 -16.48 -7.52
CA PRO A 37 -3.95 -15.16 -8.00
C PRO A 37 -4.82 -14.68 -9.17
N PHE A 38 -4.81 -13.38 -9.46
CA PHE A 38 -5.47 -12.88 -10.66
C PHE A 38 -4.92 -13.57 -11.90
N SER A 39 -5.78 -13.80 -12.90
CA SER A 39 -5.33 -14.28 -14.20
C SER A 39 -4.28 -13.32 -14.78
N PRO A 40 -3.22 -13.80 -15.46
CA PRO A 40 -2.22 -12.95 -16.12
C PRO A 40 -2.81 -11.92 -17.11
N GLU A 41 -3.99 -12.22 -17.64
CA GLU A 41 -4.73 -11.35 -18.57
C GLU A 41 -5.49 -10.22 -17.85
N THR A 42 -5.57 -10.27 -16.53
CA THR A 42 -6.23 -9.24 -15.72
C THR A 42 -5.40 -7.98 -15.75
N LYS A 43 -5.91 -6.92 -16.38
CA LYS A 43 -5.27 -5.59 -16.40
C LYS A 43 -6.07 -4.53 -15.66
N LYS A 44 -7.40 -4.70 -15.60
CA LYS A 44 -8.30 -3.71 -15.01
C LYS A 44 -8.85 -4.21 -13.68
N ILE A 45 -8.76 -3.38 -12.66
CA ILE A 45 -9.28 -3.66 -11.32
C ILE A 45 -10.26 -2.55 -10.94
N ALA A 46 -11.48 -2.95 -10.57
CA ALA A 46 -12.37 -2.06 -9.84
C ALA A 46 -12.06 -2.21 -8.34
N LEU A 47 -11.46 -1.18 -7.75
CA LEU A 47 -11.01 -1.14 -6.37
C LEU A 47 -11.98 -0.31 -5.51
N PHE A 48 -12.42 -0.88 -4.38
CA PHE A 48 -13.43 -0.28 -3.51
C PHE A 48 -13.00 -0.30 -2.04
N GLY A 49 -13.66 0.55 -1.22
CA GLY A 49 -13.36 0.77 0.20
C GLY A 49 -12.30 1.85 0.45
N ASN A 50 -12.54 2.70 1.46
CA ASN A 50 -11.63 3.80 1.81
C ASN A 50 -10.21 3.31 2.17
N GLY A 51 -10.10 2.17 2.87
CA GLY A 51 -8.80 1.60 3.26
C GLY A 51 -7.88 1.25 2.08
N ALA A 52 -8.41 1.14 0.86
CA ALA A 52 -7.61 0.95 -0.34
C ALA A 52 -6.76 2.19 -0.68
N LYS A 53 -7.31 3.38 -0.44
CA LYS A 53 -6.63 4.68 -0.60
C LYS A 53 -5.87 5.07 0.66
N ILE A 54 -6.52 4.97 1.82
CA ILE A 54 -5.98 5.31 3.14
C ILE A 54 -5.59 4.03 3.88
N THR A 55 -4.54 3.38 3.42
CA THR A 55 -4.10 2.10 3.98
C THR A 55 -3.47 2.28 5.36
N ILE A 56 -3.98 1.52 6.34
CA ILE A 56 -3.45 1.53 7.70
C ILE A 56 -2.16 0.71 7.75
N LYS A 57 -1.02 1.41 7.84
CA LYS A 57 0.32 0.80 7.95
C LYS A 57 0.63 0.18 9.32
N GLY A 58 -0.19 0.45 10.33
CA GLY A 58 0.02 0.00 11.70
C GLY A 58 -0.84 0.76 12.71
N GLY A 59 -0.81 0.31 13.97
CA GLY A 59 -1.52 0.96 15.08
C GLY A 59 -0.87 2.28 15.52
N THR A 60 -1.53 2.94 16.47
CA THR A 60 -1.06 4.18 17.10
C THR A 60 -0.15 3.92 18.30
N GLY A 61 0.28 4.97 19.00
CA GLY A 61 1.00 4.87 20.28
C GLY A 61 2.52 4.79 20.12
N SER A 62 3.20 4.13 21.06
CA SER A 62 4.67 4.08 21.11
C SER A 62 5.31 3.39 19.89
N GLY A 63 4.55 2.54 19.18
CA GLY A 63 4.96 1.90 17.94
C GLY A 63 4.74 2.74 16.68
N ALA A 64 4.17 3.95 16.80
CA ALA A 64 3.92 4.81 15.66
C ALA A 64 5.24 5.40 15.14
N VAL A 65 5.65 4.93 13.97
CA VAL A 65 6.86 5.42 13.29
C VAL A 65 6.54 6.54 12.32
N ASN A 66 7.48 7.48 12.16
CA ASN A 66 7.41 8.55 11.17
C ASN A 66 8.29 8.16 9.98
N GLN A 67 7.64 7.76 8.88
CA GLN A 67 8.29 7.22 7.68
C GLN A 67 8.35 8.26 6.56
N ARG A 68 9.32 8.10 5.64
CA ARG A 68 9.44 8.98 4.46
C ARG A 68 8.23 8.87 3.53
N TYR A 69 7.70 7.67 3.36
CA TYR A 69 6.53 7.37 2.56
C TYR A 69 5.87 6.08 3.04
N SER A 70 4.59 5.91 2.72
CA SER A 70 3.85 4.65 2.86
C SER A 70 3.18 4.39 1.52
N VAL A 71 3.09 3.11 1.12
CA VAL A 71 2.43 2.72 -0.12
C VAL A 71 1.04 2.21 0.22
N SER A 72 0.00 2.82 -0.34
CA SER A 72 -1.38 2.35 -0.21
C SER A 72 -1.63 1.09 -1.05
N VAL A 73 -2.76 0.42 -0.84
CA VAL A 73 -3.16 -0.72 -1.69
C VAL A 73 -3.37 -0.26 -3.13
N GLU A 74 -3.99 0.91 -3.34
CA GLU A 74 -4.14 1.51 -4.67
C GLU A 74 -2.78 1.74 -5.34
N GLU A 75 -1.86 2.43 -4.67
CA GLU A 75 -0.52 2.70 -5.19
C GLU A 75 0.24 1.39 -5.47
N GLY A 76 0.10 0.39 -4.58
CA GLY A 76 0.70 -0.93 -4.76
C GLY A 76 0.22 -1.64 -6.03
N LEU A 77 -1.08 -1.55 -6.35
CA LEU A 77 -1.66 -2.11 -7.57
C LEU A 77 -1.24 -1.32 -8.82
N LEU A 78 -1.20 0.01 -8.75
CA LEU A 78 -0.71 0.86 -9.84
C LEU A 78 0.77 0.58 -10.15
N HIS A 79 1.63 0.48 -9.11
CA HIS A 79 3.04 0.12 -9.25
C HIS A 79 3.24 -1.30 -9.82
N ALA A 80 2.28 -2.20 -9.61
CA ALA A 80 2.28 -3.54 -10.19
C ALA A 80 1.77 -3.58 -11.66
N GLY A 81 1.34 -2.43 -12.22
CA GLY A 81 0.90 -2.30 -13.61
C GLY A 81 -0.56 -2.62 -13.87
N TYR A 82 -1.43 -2.53 -12.86
CA TYR A 82 -2.88 -2.62 -13.02
C TYR A 82 -3.50 -1.23 -13.26
N ASP A 83 -4.56 -1.19 -14.05
CA ASP A 83 -5.40 -0.01 -14.25
C ASP A 83 -6.57 -0.02 -13.26
N ILE A 84 -6.72 1.05 -12.48
CA ILE A 84 -7.83 1.19 -11.53
C ILE A 84 -9.01 1.89 -12.23
N THR A 85 -10.12 1.17 -12.42
CA THR A 85 -11.28 1.71 -13.16
C THR A 85 -12.25 2.51 -12.29
N SER A 86 -12.05 2.50 -10.98
CA SER A 86 -12.93 3.10 -9.96
C SER A 86 -12.29 4.28 -9.23
N GLU A 87 -11.26 4.93 -9.78
CA GLU A 87 -10.58 6.08 -9.15
C GLU A 87 -11.55 7.17 -8.68
N LYS A 88 -12.57 7.50 -9.49
CA LYS A 88 -13.62 8.46 -9.12
C LYS A 88 -14.37 8.09 -7.84
N TYR A 89 -14.50 6.80 -7.53
CA TYR A 89 -15.09 6.34 -6.27
C TYR A 89 -14.08 6.52 -5.12
N LEU A 90 -12.81 6.19 -5.34
CA LEU A 90 -11.76 6.29 -4.31
C LEU A 90 -11.47 7.75 -3.94
N HIS A 91 -11.42 8.66 -4.91
CA HIS A 91 -11.13 10.08 -4.68
C HIS A 91 -12.23 10.80 -3.89
N ARG A 92 -13.45 10.27 -3.83
CA ARG A 92 -14.51 10.82 -2.94
C ARG A 92 -14.14 10.78 -1.46
N PHE A 93 -13.18 9.93 -1.07
CA PHE A 93 -12.73 9.82 0.31
C PHE A 93 -11.54 10.73 0.63
N GLU A 94 -10.93 11.38 -0.37
CA GLU A 94 -9.85 12.35 -0.15
C GLU A 94 -10.39 13.60 0.59
N ASP A 95 -11.60 14.03 0.25
CA ASP A 95 -12.25 15.21 0.83
C ASP A 95 -12.77 15.00 2.27
N MET A 96 -12.83 13.76 2.76
CA MET A 96 -13.34 13.45 4.10
C MET A 96 -12.29 13.62 5.22
N HIS A 97 -11.02 13.83 4.85
CA HIS A 97 -9.90 13.88 5.80
C HIS A 97 -8.96 15.08 5.57
N ALA A 98 -9.41 16.09 4.81
CA ALA A 98 -8.75 17.39 4.68
C ALA A 98 -9.19 18.35 5.80
#